data_AF-A0A370HN02-F1
#
_entry.id   AF-A0A370HN02-F1
#
_cell.length_a   1.000
_cell.length_b   1.000
_cell.length_c   1.000
_cell.angle_alpha   90.00
_cell.angle_beta   90.00
_cell.angle_gamma   90.00
#
_symmetry.space_group_name_H-M   'P 1'
#
loop_
_entity.id
_entity.type
_entity.pdbx_description
1 polymer ?
#
loop_
_entity_poly.entity_id
_entity_poly.type
_entity_poly.pdbx_seq_one_letter_code
_entity_poly.pdbx_strand_id
1 'polypeptide(L)'
;MQIFRLASGTAAALALVTSLAAVEPAAARDRLSPGAAAAIGVLGGLAVGGAIAASQSPAYAAPAPVYVAPPPSPPPVYVESEPVYYAPPPRPVYVERCYTERYSEWVPGWGWEQRRRRICR
;
A
#
# COMPACT_ATOMS: atom_id res chain seq x y z
N MET A 1 22.27 2.28 6.38
CA MET A 1 23.14 3.20 7.15
C MET A 1 22.74 3.37 8.63
N GLN A 2 21.76 2.62 9.16
CA GLN A 2 21.24 2.81 10.53
C GLN A 2 22.01 2.01 11.61
N ILE A 3 22.69 0.93 11.21
CA ILE A 3 23.40 -0.01 12.10
C ILE A 3 24.63 0.67 12.74
N PHE A 4 25.29 1.59 12.02
CA PHE A 4 26.46 2.31 12.54
C PHE A 4 26.13 3.33 13.65
N ARG A 5 24.87 3.79 13.76
CA ARG A 5 24.47 4.74 14.82
C ARG A 5 24.24 4.06 16.17
N LEU A 6 23.83 2.79 16.17
CA LEU A 6 23.60 1.99 17.38
C LEU A 6 24.92 1.61 18.08
N ALA A 7 25.98 1.34 17.31
CA ALA A 7 27.29 0.98 17.86
C ALA A 7 27.98 2.14 18.62
N SER A 8 27.66 3.38 18.28
CA SER A 8 28.24 4.58 18.92
C SER A 8 27.67 4.82 20.33
N GLY A 9 26.39 4.51 20.57
CA GLY A 9 25.74 4.76 21.87
C GLY A 9 26.19 3.80 22.96
N THR A 10 26.36 2.52 22.62
CA THR A 10 26.82 1.49 23.57
C THR A 10 28.28 1.69 23.99
N ALA A 11 29.13 2.14 23.06
CA ALA A 11 30.53 2.46 23.35
C ALA A 11 30.66 3.62 24.36
N ALA A 12 29.85 4.67 24.24
CA ALA A 12 29.85 5.79 25.17
C ALA A 12 29.36 5.39 26.58
N ALA A 13 28.32 4.56 26.66
CA ALA A 13 27.81 4.04 27.93
C ALA A 13 28.84 3.14 28.64
N LEU A 14 29.50 2.25 27.89
CA LEU A 14 30.57 1.39 28.44
C LEU A 14 31.78 2.19 28.92
N ALA A 15 32.18 3.24 28.19
CA ALA A 15 33.28 4.12 28.60
C ALA A 15 32.99 4.91 29.89
N LEU A 16 31.73 5.34 30.09
CA LEU A 16 31.31 5.96 31.35
C LEU A 16 31.38 4.96 32.51
N VAL A 17 30.88 3.73 32.33
CA VAL A 17 30.89 2.71 33.38
C VAL A 17 32.32 2.28 33.75
N THR A 18 33.23 2.14 32.78
CA THR A 18 34.62 1.79 33.06
C THR A 18 35.39 2.93 33.76
N SER A 19 35.03 4.19 33.50
CA SER A 19 35.66 5.33 34.18
C SER A 19 35.29 5.43 35.68
N LEU A 20 34.09 5.00 36.08
CA LEU A 20 33.70 4.97 37.50
C LEU A 20 34.38 3.83 38.28
N ALA A 21 34.75 2.73 37.60
CA ALA A 21 35.43 1.60 38.23
C ALA A 21 36.91 1.85 38.53
N ALA A 22 37.52 2.87 37.91
CA ALA A 22 38.92 3.26 38.11
C ALA A 22 39.11 4.26 39.28
N VAL A 23 38.07 4.55 40.07
CA VAL A 23 38.21 5.36 41.27
C VAL A 23 38.73 4.46 42.39
N GLU A 24 40.04 4.32 42.49
CA GLU A 24 40.67 3.68 43.66
C GLU A 24 40.32 4.51 44.92
N PRO A 25 39.54 3.98 45.88
CA PRO A 25 39.15 4.73 47.08
C PRO A 25 40.32 4.83 48.09
N ALA A 26 41.51 4.38 47.72
CA ALA A 26 42.67 4.26 48.59
C ALA A 26 43.41 5.59 48.79
N ALA A 27 43.42 6.49 47.81
CA ALA A 27 44.22 7.71 47.87
C ALA A 27 43.67 8.82 48.80
N ALA A 28 42.49 8.64 49.39
CA ALA A 28 41.78 9.67 50.14
C ALA A 28 41.43 9.31 51.59
N ARG A 29 41.74 8.08 52.05
CA ARG A 29 41.40 7.62 53.41
C ARG A 29 42.20 8.35 54.51
N ASP A 30 43.43 8.78 54.21
CA ASP A 30 44.32 9.40 55.20
C ASP A 30 44.11 10.92 55.36
N ARG A 31 43.30 11.56 54.51
CA ARG A 31 43.12 13.03 54.51
C ARG A 31 41.68 13.50 54.69
N LEU A 32 40.70 12.61 54.64
CA LEU A 32 39.30 12.95 54.89
C LEU A 32 38.88 12.56 56.30
N SER A 33 38.34 13.53 57.04
CA SER A 33 37.68 13.23 58.31
C SER A 33 36.46 12.34 58.05
N PRO A 34 36.06 11.50 59.03
CA PRO A 34 34.89 10.62 58.89
C PRO A 34 33.62 11.38 58.48
N GLY A 35 33.44 12.61 58.95
CA GLY A 35 32.33 13.47 58.58
C GLY A 35 32.39 13.96 57.13
N ALA A 36 33.58 14.27 56.61
CA ALA A 36 33.75 14.68 55.22
C ALA A 36 33.50 13.50 54.25
N ALA A 37 33.93 12.29 54.62
CA ALA A 37 33.63 11.09 53.85
C ALA A 37 32.13 10.78 53.83
N ALA A 38 31.44 10.93 54.98
CA ALA A 38 30.00 10.77 55.06
C ALA A 38 29.25 11.82 54.21
N ALA A 39 29.68 13.09 54.25
CA ALA A 39 29.09 14.16 53.46
C ALA A 39 29.21 13.89 51.95
N ILE A 40 30.37 13.46 51.47
CA ILE A 40 30.57 13.10 50.06
C ILE A 40 29.72 11.89 49.68
N GLY A 41 29.62 10.89 50.56
CA GLY A 41 28.77 9.72 50.34
C GLY A 41 27.29 10.07 50.21
N VAL A 42 26.77 10.94 51.09
CA VAL A 42 25.37 11.39 51.05
C VAL A 42 25.11 12.25 49.82
N LEU A 43 25.99 13.20 49.50
CA LEU A 43 25.83 14.07 48.34
C LEU A 43 25.93 13.28 47.02
N GLY A 44 26.90 12.38 46.91
CA GLY A 44 27.05 11.50 45.75
C GLY A 44 25.87 10.53 45.60
N GLY A 45 25.42 9.93 46.71
CA GLY A 45 24.26 9.04 46.74
C GLY A 45 22.96 9.75 46.36
N LEU A 46 22.74 10.97 46.86
CA LEU A 46 21.57 11.78 46.50
C LEU A 46 21.62 12.23 45.04
N ALA A 47 22.79 12.61 44.53
CA ALA A 47 22.95 13.02 43.14
C ALA A 47 22.64 11.86 42.19
N VAL A 48 23.21 10.67 42.44
CA VAL A 48 22.97 9.47 41.62
C VAL A 48 21.54 8.95 41.79
N GLY A 49 21.07 8.82 43.03
CA GLY A 49 19.71 8.37 43.33
C GLY A 49 18.63 9.30 42.78
N GLY A 50 18.86 10.62 42.87
CA GLY A 50 17.99 11.64 42.32
C GLY A 50 17.95 11.62 40.79
N ALA A 51 19.09 11.41 40.14
CA ALA A 51 19.13 11.23 38.68
C ALA A 51 18.38 9.97 38.23
N ILE A 52 18.52 8.85 38.95
CA ILE A 52 17.78 7.61 38.66
C ILE A 52 16.28 7.84 38.87
N ALA A 53 15.87 8.43 39.99
CA ALA A 53 14.47 8.72 40.29
C ALA A 53 13.86 9.68 39.24
N ALA A 54 14.59 10.72 38.83
CA ALA A 54 14.15 11.65 37.80
C ALA A 54 14.08 11.02 36.39
N SER A 55 14.88 9.98 36.14
CA SER A 55 14.86 9.23 34.88
C SER A 55 13.68 8.25 34.76
N GLN A 56 12.96 7.99 35.86
CA GLN A 56 11.78 7.15 35.82
C GLN A 56 10.61 7.94 35.23
N SER A 57 10.24 7.62 33.99
CA SER A 57 8.99 8.11 33.41
C SER A 57 7.81 7.50 34.16
N PRO A 58 6.75 8.28 34.48
CA PRO A 58 5.53 7.70 35.04
C PRO A 58 4.97 6.63 34.12
N ALA A 59 4.84 5.41 34.64
CA ALA A 59 4.20 4.32 33.92
C ALA A 59 2.69 4.56 33.95
N TYR A 60 2.16 5.15 32.88
CA TYR A 60 0.72 5.20 32.68
C TYR A 60 0.23 3.81 32.28
N ALA A 61 -0.50 3.17 33.19
CA ALA A 61 -1.24 1.96 32.85
C ALA A 61 -2.27 2.34 31.78
N ALA A 62 -2.07 1.83 30.57
CA ALA A 62 -3.07 1.95 29.52
C ALA A 62 -4.34 1.21 29.97
N PRO A 63 -5.54 1.80 29.81
CA PRO A 63 -6.79 1.09 30.04
C PRO A 63 -6.81 -0.22 29.25
N ALA A 64 -7.37 -1.28 29.83
CA ALA A 64 -7.55 -2.53 29.12
C ALA A 64 -8.37 -2.30 27.84
N PRO A 65 -7.95 -2.85 26.68
CA PRO A 65 -8.70 -2.70 25.45
C PRO A 65 -10.08 -3.34 25.61
N VAL A 66 -11.13 -2.56 25.37
CA VAL A 66 -12.51 -3.06 25.30
C VAL A 66 -12.75 -3.57 23.88
N TYR A 67 -12.78 -4.90 23.74
CA TYR A 67 -13.15 -5.53 22.48
C TYR A 67 -14.67 -5.56 22.34
N VAL A 68 -15.20 -4.67 21.51
CA VAL A 68 -16.57 -4.74 21.05
C VAL A 68 -16.65 -5.67 19.86
N ALA A 69 -17.64 -6.56 19.86
CA ALA A 69 -17.97 -7.33 18.67
C ALA A 69 -18.29 -6.37 17.51
N PRO A 70 -17.73 -6.60 16.31
CA PRO A 70 -18.12 -5.84 15.14
C PRO A 70 -19.64 -5.92 14.92
N PRO A 71 -20.29 -4.84 14.47
CA PRO A 71 -21.70 -4.89 14.11
C PRO A 71 -21.95 -5.93 13.01
N PRO A 72 -23.14 -6.55 12.95
CA PRO A 72 -23.48 -7.50 11.90
C PRO A 72 -23.34 -6.85 10.52
N SER A 73 -22.87 -7.62 9.54
CA SER A 73 -22.76 -7.16 8.15
C SER A 73 -24.15 -6.83 7.58
N PRO A 74 -24.27 -5.77 6.77
CA PRO A 74 -25.54 -5.45 6.11
C PRO A 74 -25.95 -6.60 5.16
N PRO A 75 -27.27 -6.82 4.96
CA PRO A 75 -27.74 -7.80 4.01
C PRO A 75 -27.32 -7.42 2.58
N PRO A 76 -27.09 -8.40 1.69
CA PRO A 76 -26.79 -8.13 0.29
C PRO A 76 -27.97 -7.40 -0.36
N VAL A 77 -27.67 -6.30 -1.06
CA VAL A 77 -28.62 -5.60 -1.92
C VAL A 77 -28.50 -6.17 -3.32
N TYR A 78 -29.53 -6.89 -3.77
CA TYR A 78 -29.63 -7.33 -5.16
C TYR A 78 -30.20 -6.18 -5.99
N VAL A 79 -29.40 -5.67 -6.93
CA VAL A 79 -29.84 -4.70 -7.93
C VAL A 79 -30.15 -5.47 -9.20
N GLU A 80 -31.43 -5.49 -9.60
CA GLU A 80 -31.83 -6.02 -10.89
C GLU A 80 -31.40 -5.02 -11.98
N SER A 81 -30.54 -5.45 -12.89
CA SER A 81 -30.08 -4.60 -14.00
C SER A 81 -31.18 -4.46 -15.05
N GLU A 82 -31.41 -3.23 -15.52
CA GLU A 82 -32.36 -2.96 -16.59
C GLU A 82 -31.98 -3.69 -17.89
N PRO A 83 -32.96 -4.21 -18.64
CA PRO A 83 -32.68 -4.90 -19.89
C PRO A 83 -32.12 -3.94 -20.96
N VAL A 84 -30.99 -4.31 -21.54
CA VAL A 84 -30.40 -3.59 -22.68
C VAL A 84 -31.07 -4.06 -23.98
N TYR A 85 -31.82 -3.18 -24.62
CA TYR A 85 -32.44 -3.45 -25.92
C TYR A 85 -31.50 -3.09 -27.07
N TYR A 86 -31.22 -4.06 -27.94
CA TYR A 86 -30.47 -3.83 -29.17
C TYR A 86 -31.42 -3.59 -30.35
N ALA A 87 -31.07 -2.62 -31.20
CA ALA A 87 -31.76 -2.42 -32.46
C ALA A 87 -31.47 -3.60 -33.40
N PRO A 88 -32.50 -4.11 -34.12
CA PRO A 88 -32.29 -5.16 -35.11
C PRO A 88 -31.42 -4.63 -36.28
N PRO A 89 -30.60 -5.49 -36.89
CA PRO A 89 -29.79 -5.09 -38.03
C PRO A 89 -30.67 -4.66 -39.21
N PRO A 90 -30.18 -3.73 -40.06
CA PRO A 90 -30.90 -3.32 -41.27
C PRO A 90 -31.12 -4.53 -42.19
N ARG A 91 -32.29 -4.59 -42.81
CA ARG A 91 -32.64 -5.68 -43.74
C ARG A 91 -31.82 -5.53 -45.03
N PRO A 92 -31.34 -6.64 -45.63
CA PRO A 92 -30.67 -6.58 -46.92
C PRO A 92 -31.65 -6.07 -47.99
N VAL A 93 -31.19 -5.12 -48.82
CA VAL A 93 -31.92 -4.64 -50.00
C VAL A 93 -31.39 -5.41 -51.20
N TYR A 94 -32.23 -6.25 -51.80
CA TYR A 94 -31.91 -6.92 -53.05
C TYR A 94 -32.21 -5.96 -54.21
N VAL A 95 -31.17 -5.57 -54.94
CA VAL A 95 -31.30 -4.76 -56.15
C VAL A 95 -31.19 -5.69 -57.36
N GLU A 96 -32.28 -5.86 -58.09
CA GLU A 96 -32.24 -6.57 -59.38
C GLU A 96 -31.37 -5.79 -60.37
N ARG A 97 -30.36 -6.45 -60.91
CA ARG A 97 -29.47 -5.89 -61.92
C ARG A 97 -29.94 -6.35 -63.30
N CYS A 98 -30.55 -5.44 -64.04
CA CYS A 98 -30.95 -5.69 -65.42
C CYS A 98 -29.87 -5.23 -66.42
N TYR A 99 -29.60 -6.05 -67.43
CA TYR A 99 -28.79 -5.67 -68.60
C TYR A 99 -29.47 -6.11 -69.90
N THR A 100 -29.12 -5.46 -70.99
CA THR A 100 -29.64 -5.78 -72.33
C THR A 100 -28.63 -6.62 -73.07
N GLU A 101 -29.02 -7.83 -73.45
CA GLU A 101 -28.22 -8.72 -74.28
C GLU A 101 -28.65 -8.60 -75.74
N ARG A 102 -27.67 -8.51 -76.65
CA ARG A 102 -27.86 -8.57 -78.09
C ARG A 102 -27.51 -9.97 -78.56
N TYR A 103 -28.39 -10.59 -79.35
CA TYR A 103 -28.16 -11.92 -79.90
C TYR A 103 -28.67 -11.98 -81.35
N SER A 104 -28.09 -12.88 -82.13
CA SER A 104 -28.51 -13.15 -83.49
C SER A 104 -29.42 -14.37 -83.53
N GLU A 105 -30.58 -14.25 -84.15
CA GLU A 105 -31.53 -15.35 -84.33
C GLU A 105 -31.73 -15.59 -85.83
N TRP A 106 -31.68 -16.85 -86.24
CA TRP A 106 -31.94 -17.21 -87.64
C TRP A 106 -33.46 -17.27 -87.87
N VAL A 107 -33.97 -16.38 -88.72
CA VAL A 107 -35.39 -16.34 -89.09
C VAL A 107 -35.57 -16.94 -90.49
N PRO A 108 -36.31 -18.06 -90.63
CA PRO A 108 -36.56 -18.67 -91.94
C PRO A 108 -37.18 -17.66 -92.93
N GLY A 109 -36.55 -17.51 -94.10
CA GLY A 109 -36.97 -16.57 -95.14
C GLY A 109 -36.37 -15.15 -95.04
N TRP A 110 -35.73 -14.80 -93.91
CA TRP A 110 -35.17 -13.45 -93.68
C TRP A 110 -33.67 -13.45 -93.35
N GLY A 111 -33.14 -14.56 -92.84
CA GLY A 111 -31.72 -14.70 -92.51
C GLY A 111 -31.42 -14.39 -91.03
N TRP A 112 -30.17 -14.03 -90.72
CA TRP A 112 -29.76 -13.67 -89.37
C TRP A 112 -30.29 -12.30 -88.98
N GLU A 113 -31.13 -12.25 -87.94
CA GLU A 113 -31.68 -11.01 -87.41
C GLU A 113 -31.08 -10.69 -86.03
N GLN A 114 -30.72 -9.42 -85.81
CA GLN A 114 -30.21 -8.94 -84.53
C GLN A 114 -31.37 -8.57 -83.61
N ARG A 115 -31.53 -9.31 -82.51
CA ARG A 115 -32.56 -9.08 -81.50
C ARG A 115 -31.95 -8.63 -80.17
N ARG A 116 -32.79 -8.03 -79.33
CA ARG A 116 -32.42 -7.56 -77.98
C ARG A 116 -33.38 -8.13 -76.96
N ARG A 117 -32.84 -8.67 -75.87
CA ARG A 117 -33.63 -9.10 -74.71
C ARG A 117 -33.08 -8.46 -73.44
N ARG A 118 -33.98 -8.13 -72.51
CA ARG A 118 -33.60 -7.63 -71.18
C ARG A 118 -33.57 -8.80 -70.21
N ILE A 119 -32.44 -8.97 -69.52
CA ILE A 119 -32.22 -10.01 -68.52
C ILE A 119 -32.03 -9.31 -67.18
N CYS A 120 -32.77 -9.73 -66.15
CA CYS A 120 -32.64 -9.25 -64.78
C CYS A 120 -32.18 -10.40 -63.87
N ARG A 121 -31.28 -10.11 -62.93
CA ARG A 121 -30.73 -11.06 -61.94
C ARG A 121 -30.53 -10.41 -60.59
#